data_AF-A0A061GLG9-F1
#
_entry.id   AF-A0A061GLG9-F1
#
_cell.length_a   1.000
_cell.length_b   1.000
_cell.length_c   1.000
_cell.angle_alpha   90.00
_cell.angle_beta   90.00
_cell.angle_gamma   90.00
#
_symmetry.space_group_name_H-M   'P 1'
#
loop_
_entity.id
_entity.type
_entity.pdbx_description
1 polymer ?
#
loop_
_entity_poly.entity_id
_entity_poly.type
_entity_poly.pdbx_seq_one_letter_code
_entity_poly.pdbx_strand_id
1 'polypeptide(L)'
;MCHSRGAAARNENTVTAESSKGGAPFHSFHKPQKYLAFSKTQSMAPDYKSSDGLVVDNTLQSICYKCGSLQLLDQRKLPLETVYLDIQDATDGWNAIRDMVVRGAPAIAIAAALSLAVEVANLKDFNGTCEDAASFLEMKLEYLVSSRPTAVNLSDAATKLRKIISKAATTATVPGNVFQAYIEAAEVMLEDDVASNKAIGSYGASFLQHQQKNSKRFSVLTHCNTGSLATAGYGTALGVIRALHAEGVLERAYCTETRPFNQGSRLTAFELVHEKIPATLIADSAAAALMKEGRVSAVIVGADRVAANGDTANKIGTYSLAICAMYHHIPFYVAAPLTSIDLSLSSGQEIIIEERSAKELLHTRGGLGEQVAASGISVWNPAFDVTPANLIAGIITEKVSLSLFWCVCIEIHITPVHMNLFVFVPYPTSFSRCESHQPKVKTEEKDLSILLVVLSNK
;
A
#
# COMPACT_ATOMS: atom_id res chain seq x y z
N MET A 1 3.98 68.69 -45.45
CA MET A 1 5.09 69.15 -44.60
C MET A 1 5.77 67.89 -44.07
N CYS A 2 6.93 67.46 -44.57
CA CYS A 2 8.26 68.08 -44.56
C CYS A 2 8.98 67.88 -43.20
N HIS A 3 10.19 67.29 -43.12
CA HIS A 3 10.95 66.60 -44.18
C HIS A 3 12.18 65.81 -43.64
N SER A 4 12.66 64.83 -44.41
CA SER A 4 14.07 64.33 -44.51
C SER A 4 14.75 63.68 -43.29
N ARG A 5 15.77 62.80 -43.39
CA ARG A 5 16.43 61.94 -44.44
C ARG A 5 17.37 60.98 -43.66
N GLY A 6 17.86 59.81 -44.13
CA GLY A 6 17.72 59.02 -45.37
C GLY A 6 18.13 57.54 -45.07
N ALA A 7 17.74 56.53 -45.85
CA ALA A 7 18.38 56.02 -47.09
C ALA A 7 19.76 55.35 -46.87
N ALA A 8 20.10 54.13 -47.34
CA ALA A 8 19.39 53.08 -48.14
C ALA A 8 19.81 51.67 -47.58
N ALA A 9 19.60 50.46 -48.14
CA ALA A 9 19.14 49.89 -49.43
C ALA A 9 18.39 48.53 -49.14
N ARG A 10 17.86 47.64 -50.01
CA ARG A 10 18.02 47.23 -51.44
C ARG A 10 19.30 46.44 -51.77
N ASN A 11 19.31 45.30 -52.50
CA ASN A 11 18.31 44.47 -53.23
C ASN A 11 18.46 42.97 -52.84
N GLU A 12 17.60 41.95 -53.08
CA GLU A 12 16.38 41.65 -53.89
C GLU A 12 16.61 40.54 -54.96
N ASN A 13 15.64 39.62 -55.14
CA ASN A 13 15.51 38.54 -56.16
C ASN A 13 16.35 37.24 -55.98
N THR A 14 15.88 35.98 -56.03
CA THR A 14 14.91 35.19 -56.88
C THR A 14 15.54 34.69 -58.21
N VAL A 15 15.22 33.52 -58.84
CA VAL A 15 14.16 32.49 -58.65
C VAL A 15 14.52 31.12 -59.34
N THR A 16 13.90 29.99 -58.93
CA THR A 16 13.83 28.64 -59.63
C THR A 16 15.14 27.89 -59.97
N ALA A 17 15.14 26.68 -60.57
CA ALA A 17 14.50 25.37 -60.24
C ALA A 17 14.91 24.33 -61.32
N GLU A 18 15.06 23.03 -61.00
CA GLU A 18 14.66 21.84 -61.81
C GLU A 18 15.16 20.50 -61.23
N SER A 19 14.86 19.37 -61.90
CA SER A 19 14.92 18.00 -61.36
C SER A 19 15.66 17.00 -62.25
N SER A 20 16.27 15.95 -61.66
CA SER A 20 16.62 14.72 -62.40
C SER A 20 16.63 13.46 -61.52
N LYS A 21 16.46 12.30 -62.17
CA LYS A 21 16.07 10.99 -61.58
C LYS A 21 17.29 10.10 -61.24
N GLY A 22 17.06 9.11 -60.37
CA GLY A 22 17.94 7.95 -60.13
C GLY A 22 18.35 7.83 -58.65
N GLY A 23 18.53 6.64 -58.07
CA GLY A 23 18.38 5.27 -58.58
C GLY A 23 19.17 4.31 -57.67
N ALA A 24 18.51 3.36 -57.00
CA ALA A 24 19.14 2.47 -56.02
C ALA A 24 19.98 1.35 -56.69
N PRO A 25 20.91 0.70 -55.96
CA PRO A 25 20.50 -0.47 -55.16
C PRO A 25 21.19 -0.61 -53.78
N PHE A 26 20.78 -1.65 -53.04
CA PHE A 26 21.32 -2.09 -51.75
C PHE A 26 22.77 -2.60 -51.83
N HIS A 27 23.51 -2.49 -50.73
CA HIS A 27 24.39 -3.57 -50.23
C HIS A 27 24.49 -3.55 -48.69
N SER A 28 25.04 -4.60 -48.09
CA SER A 28 24.81 -4.98 -46.68
C SER A 28 26.06 -5.51 -45.95
N PHE A 29 25.88 -5.73 -44.63
CA PHE A 29 26.73 -6.46 -43.66
C PHE A 29 27.86 -5.73 -42.89
N HIS A 30 27.65 -5.72 -41.55
CA HIS A 30 28.60 -5.92 -40.43
C HIS A 30 29.98 -5.20 -40.43
N LYS A 31 30.32 -4.48 -39.37
CA LYS A 31 30.52 -5.04 -38.00
C LYS A 31 30.25 -4.02 -36.87
N PRO A 32 30.00 -4.48 -35.63
CA PRO A 32 29.71 -3.63 -34.48
C PRO A 32 30.97 -3.09 -33.78
N GLN A 33 30.85 -1.93 -33.12
CA GLN A 33 31.87 -1.43 -32.20
C GLN A 33 31.94 -2.26 -30.92
N LYS A 34 33.14 -2.40 -30.35
CA LYS A 34 33.38 -3.14 -29.10
C LYS A 34 32.95 -2.31 -27.90
N TYR A 35 31.96 -2.77 -27.14
CA TYR A 35 31.81 -2.36 -25.74
C TYR A 35 32.83 -3.11 -24.88
N LEU A 36 33.37 -2.45 -23.85
CA LEU A 36 34.36 -3.05 -22.95
C LEU A 36 33.71 -4.13 -22.08
N ALA A 37 34.40 -5.26 -21.92
CA ALA A 37 34.04 -6.27 -20.95
C ALA A 37 34.50 -5.82 -19.54
N PHE A 38 33.57 -5.63 -18.61
CA PHE A 38 33.91 -5.57 -17.19
C PHE A 38 34.21 -6.97 -16.65
N SER A 39 35.31 -7.09 -15.91
CA SER A 39 35.85 -8.37 -15.43
C SER A 39 35.09 -8.93 -14.22
N LYS A 40 34.96 -10.26 -14.16
CA LYS A 40 34.44 -10.97 -12.99
C LYS A 40 35.48 -11.04 -11.85
N THR A 41 35.14 -10.47 -10.69
CA THR A 41 35.61 -10.90 -9.36
C THR A 41 34.46 -10.65 -8.38
N GLN A 42 33.58 -11.63 -8.16
CA GLN A 42 33.63 -12.49 -6.97
C GLN A 42 33.66 -11.73 -5.63
N SER A 43 32.49 -11.60 -5.02
CA SER A 43 32.30 -11.84 -3.60
C SER A 43 31.05 -12.72 -3.47
N MET A 44 31.18 -13.89 -2.85
CA MET A 44 30.05 -14.82 -2.63
C MET A 44 29.54 -14.63 -1.22
N ALA A 45 28.23 -14.38 -1.06
CA ALA A 45 27.57 -14.61 0.21
C ALA A 45 27.64 -16.11 0.55
N PRO A 46 27.91 -16.50 1.81
CA PRO A 46 28.05 -17.90 2.18
C PRO A 46 26.69 -18.63 2.19
N ASP A 47 26.64 -19.83 1.62
CA ASP A 47 25.51 -20.75 1.75
C ASP A 47 25.40 -21.28 3.19
N TYR A 48 24.75 -20.51 4.07
CA TYR A 48 24.60 -20.86 5.48
C TYR A 48 23.47 -21.88 5.68
N LYS A 49 23.79 -23.17 5.54
CA LYS A 49 22.88 -24.27 5.93
C LYS A 49 22.84 -24.42 7.45
N SER A 50 21.91 -23.74 8.11
CA SER A 50 21.58 -24.02 9.51
C SER A 50 20.94 -25.40 9.64
N SER A 51 21.61 -26.31 10.33
CA SER A 51 21.07 -27.63 10.69
C SER A 51 20.19 -27.53 11.95
N ASP A 52 19.10 -26.76 11.86
CA ASP A 52 17.98 -26.77 12.79
C ASP A 52 16.73 -26.20 12.12
N GLY A 53 15.54 -26.65 12.54
CA GLY A 53 14.25 -26.44 11.86
C GLY A 53 13.64 -25.04 11.94
N LEU A 54 14.45 -23.98 12.06
CA LEU A 54 13.98 -22.60 12.09
C LEU A 54 13.96 -22.01 10.67
N VAL A 55 12.77 -21.61 10.22
CA VAL A 55 12.63 -20.83 8.98
C VAL A 55 13.23 -19.44 9.22
N VAL A 56 14.38 -19.16 8.62
CA VAL A 56 14.96 -17.81 8.60
C VAL A 56 14.02 -16.90 7.82
N ASP A 57 13.39 -15.96 8.51
CA ASP A 57 12.49 -14.97 7.92
C ASP A 57 13.32 -13.96 7.10
N ASN A 58 13.57 -14.30 5.84
CA ASN A 58 14.30 -13.47 4.87
C ASN A 58 13.45 -12.29 4.33
N THR A 59 12.42 -11.85 5.05
CA THR A 59 11.66 -10.64 4.66
C THR A 59 12.43 -9.38 5.02
N LEU A 60 12.41 -8.41 4.11
CA LEU A 60 13.10 -7.14 4.27
C LEU A 60 12.42 -6.29 5.35
N GLN A 61 13.05 -6.12 6.50
CA GLN A 61 12.53 -5.26 7.58
C GLN A 61 12.76 -3.78 7.25
N SER A 62 11.69 -2.97 7.33
CA SER A 62 11.77 -1.50 7.16
C SER A 62 11.97 -0.77 8.50
N ILE A 63 11.45 -1.37 9.57
CA ILE A 63 11.51 -0.93 10.95
C ILE A 63 12.24 -2.05 11.73
N CYS A 64 13.45 -1.78 12.21
CA CYS A 64 14.20 -2.71 13.05
C CYS A 64 14.22 -2.15 14.48
N TYR A 65 13.41 -2.73 15.37
CA TYR A 65 13.21 -2.25 16.72
C TYR A 65 13.64 -3.28 17.79
N LYS A 66 14.13 -2.76 18.91
CA LYS A 66 14.22 -3.41 20.21
C LYS A 66 14.06 -2.33 21.28
N CYS A 67 13.66 -2.68 22.50
CA CYS A 67 13.57 -1.70 23.59
C CYS A 67 14.88 -0.90 23.73
N GLY A 68 14.78 0.43 23.75
CA GLY A 68 15.91 1.37 23.78
C GLY A 68 16.65 1.59 22.44
N SER A 69 16.22 1.02 21.30
CA SER A 69 16.91 1.20 20.01
C SER A 69 16.04 0.93 18.78
N LEU A 70 15.91 1.94 17.92
CA LEU A 70 15.18 1.88 16.65
C LEU A 70 16.13 2.20 15.49
N GLN A 71 16.03 1.42 14.41
CA GLN A 71 16.66 1.71 13.13
C GLN A 71 15.62 1.69 12.01
N LEU A 72 15.68 2.66 11.09
CA LEU A 72 14.77 2.76 9.94
C LEU A 72 15.55 2.62 8.63
N LEU A 73 15.06 1.78 7.71
CA LEU A 73 15.65 1.63 6.38
C LEU A 73 15.39 2.88 5.52
N ASP A 74 16.45 3.50 4.97
CA ASP A 74 16.34 4.69 4.13
C ASP A 74 15.75 4.35 2.74
N GLN A 75 14.42 4.37 2.65
CA GLN A 75 13.69 4.10 1.42
C GLN A 75 13.92 5.13 0.31
N ARG A 76 14.66 6.22 0.56
CA ARG A 76 15.06 7.20 -0.48
C ARG A 76 16.22 6.65 -1.31
N LYS A 77 17.07 5.80 -0.72
CA LYS A 77 18.25 5.20 -1.35
C LYS A 77 17.96 3.92 -2.15
N LEU A 78 16.90 3.20 -1.79
CA LEU A 78 16.43 2.03 -2.53
C LEU A 78 16.10 2.38 -4.01
N PRO A 79 16.38 1.50 -4.98
CA PRO A 79 16.90 0.13 -4.83
C PRO A 79 18.44 0.01 -4.85
N LEU A 80 19.20 1.11 -4.79
CA LEU A 80 20.64 1.10 -5.06
C LEU A 80 21.51 0.88 -3.81
N GLU A 81 21.10 1.38 -2.65
CA GLU A 81 21.78 1.16 -1.38
C GLU A 81 20.75 0.75 -0.31
N THR A 82 21.08 -0.28 0.47
CA THR A 82 20.34 -0.66 1.69
C THR A 82 21.07 -0.07 2.89
N VAL A 83 20.57 1.05 3.42
CA VAL A 83 21.20 1.78 4.54
C VAL A 83 20.15 2.01 5.62
N TYR A 84 20.46 1.61 6.85
CA TYR A 84 19.63 1.91 8.02
C TYR A 84 20.14 3.18 8.70
N LEU A 85 19.21 3.97 9.22
CA LEU A 85 19.46 5.16 10.04
C LEU A 85 19.04 4.84 11.48
N ASP A 86 19.92 5.06 12.44
CA ASP A 86 19.58 5.00 13.86
C ASP A 86 18.65 6.17 14.22
N ILE A 87 17.62 5.90 15.01
CA ILE A 87 16.66 6.90 15.49
C ILE A 87 16.78 6.96 17.01
N GLN A 88 17.30 8.06 17.55
CA GLN A 88 17.57 8.22 18.98
C GLN A 88 16.38 8.81 19.75
N ASP A 89 15.59 9.66 19.11
CA ASP A 89 14.51 10.41 19.74
C ASP A 89 13.33 10.71 18.79
N ALA A 90 12.30 11.40 19.31
CA ALA A 90 11.16 11.84 18.49
C ALA A 90 11.53 12.92 17.44
N THR A 91 12.69 13.58 17.54
CA THR A 91 13.20 14.56 16.56
C THR A 91 13.76 13.84 15.34
N ASP A 92 14.54 12.78 15.53
CA ASP A 92 14.98 11.87 14.46
C ASP A 92 13.75 11.23 13.78
N GLY A 93 12.78 10.74 14.58
CA GLY A 93 11.53 10.17 14.07
C GLY A 93 10.74 11.15 13.21
N TRP A 94 10.57 12.40 13.68
CA TRP A 94 9.89 13.47 12.94
C TRP A 94 10.59 13.80 11.61
N ASN A 95 11.91 13.92 11.61
CA ASN A 95 12.69 14.15 10.39
C ASN A 95 12.59 12.97 9.41
N ALA A 96 12.67 11.73 9.91
CA ALA A 96 12.56 10.52 9.08
C ALA A 96 11.20 10.40 8.38
N ILE A 97 10.11 10.77 9.07
CA ILE A 97 8.74 10.79 8.51
C ILE A 97 8.59 11.93 7.49
N ARG A 98 9.04 13.14 7.82
CA ARG A 98 9.00 14.32 6.93
C ARG A 98 9.74 14.06 5.62
N ASP A 99 10.97 13.55 5.71
CA ASP A 99 11.86 13.37 4.56
C ASP A 99 11.55 12.09 3.75
N MET A 100 10.55 11.31 4.17
CA MET A 100 10.17 10.02 3.56
C MET A 100 11.30 8.97 3.58
N VAL A 101 12.08 8.94 4.67
CA VAL A 101 12.91 7.77 5.04
C VAL A 101 11.99 6.58 5.27
N VAL A 102 10.97 6.78 6.12
CA VAL A 102 9.86 5.84 6.35
C VAL A 102 8.59 6.36 5.67
N ARG A 103 7.77 5.45 5.14
CA ARG A 103 6.56 5.79 4.38
C ARG A 103 5.62 4.58 4.28
N GLY A 104 4.36 4.85 3.95
CA GLY A 104 3.25 3.90 4.10
C GLY A 104 2.49 4.18 5.40
N ALA A 105 1.16 4.10 5.37
CA ALA A 105 0.31 4.62 6.44
C ALA A 105 0.59 3.97 7.83
N PRO A 106 0.65 2.62 7.97
CA PRO A 106 1.00 2.00 9.25
C PRO A 106 2.45 2.26 9.65
N ALA A 107 3.40 2.14 8.71
CA ALA A 107 4.83 2.32 9.00
C ALA A 107 5.17 3.71 9.55
N ILE A 108 4.49 4.76 9.08
CA ILE A 108 4.65 6.14 9.60
C ILE A 108 4.16 6.22 11.06
N ALA A 109 2.97 5.69 11.36
CA ALA A 109 2.38 5.73 12.69
C ALA A 109 3.22 4.94 13.72
N ILE A 110 3.75 3.80 13.30
CA ILE A 110 4.55 2.90 14.15
C ILE A 110 5.97 3.47 14.35
N ALA A 111 6.62 3.98 13.30
CA ALA A 111 7.92 4.64 13.43
C ALA A 111 7.85 5.88 14.35
N ALA A 112 6.77 6.65 14.30
CA ALA A 112 6.53 7.75 15.24
C ALA A 112 6.46 7.24 16.69
N ALA A 113 5.57 6.28 16.97
CA ALA A 113 5.38 5.74 18.31
C ALA A 113 6.68 5.13 18.88
N LEU A 114 7.38 4.33 18.08
CA LEU A 114 8.63 3.71 18.50
C LEU A 114 9.78 4.73 18.68
N SER A 115 9.81 5.83 17.93
CA SER A 115 10.84 6.88 18.12
C SER A 115 10.73 7.58 19.49
N LEU A 116 9.51 7.85 19.95
CA LEU A 116 9.27 8.37 21.30
C LEU A 116 9.46 7.29 22.36
N ALA A 117 9.14 6.02 22.07
CA ALA A 117 9.40 4.90 22.98
C ALA A 117 10.90 4.71 23.22
N VAL A 118 11.76 4.87 22.20
CA VAL A 118 13.22 4.87 22.35
C VAL A 118 13.70 6.09 23.14
N GLU A 119 13.11 7.28 22.92
CA GLU A 119 13.46 8.48 23.69
C GLU A 119 13.24 8.26 25.19
N VAL A 120 12.06 7.75 25.60
CA VAL A 120 11.75 7.56 27.03
C VAL A 120 12.39 6.30 27.63
N ALA A 121 12.64 5.25 26.85
CA ALA A 121 13.39 4.06 27.32
C ALA A 121 14.86 4.38 27.64
N ASN A 122 15.45 5.37 26.96
CA ASN A 122 16.83 5.83 27.21
C ASN A 122 16.92 7.01 28.19
N LEU A 123 15.79 7.52 28.69
CA LEU A 123 15.73 8.69 29.57
C LEU A 123 16.09 8.29 31.01
N LYS A 124 17.32 8.62 31.42
CA LYS A 124 17.94 8.13 32.66
C LYS A 124 17.30 8.64 33.95
N ASP A 125 16.92 9.91 33.97
CA ASP A 125 16.39 10.60 35.15
C ASP A 125 15.19 11.48 34.72
N PHE A 126 14.01 11.22 35.27
CA PHE A 126 12.83 12.09 35.12
C PHE A 126 12.41 12.65 36.47
N ASN A 127 12.56 13.96 36.65
CA ASN A 127 12.20 14.65 37.88
C ASN A 127 10.89 15.44 37.68
N GLY A 128 9.76 14.77 37.93
CA GLY A 128 8.40 15.29 37.78
C GLY A 128 7.37 14.28 38.30
N THR A 129 6.08 14.58 38.16
CA THR A 129 4.97 13.69 38.52
C THR A 129 4.55 12.77 37.37
N CYS A 130 3.55 11.90 37.61
CA CYS A 130 2.91 11.10 36.57
C CYS A 130 2.23 11.98 35.50
N GLU A 131 1.67 13.13 35.91
CA GLU A 131 1.08 14.14 35.05
C GLU A 131 2.12 14.90 34.22
N ASP A 132 3.31 15.17 34.76
CA ASP A 132 4.42 15.76 34.01
C ASP A 132 4.90 14.79 32.91
N ALA A 133 5.04 13.50 33.23
CA ALA A 133 5.42 12.46 32.25
C ALA A 133 4.36 12.27 31.16
N ALA A 134 3.08 12.34 31.53
CA ALA A 134 1.97 12.34 30.56
C ALA A 134 2.04 13.56 29.65
N SER A 135 2.19 14.76 30.22
CA SER A 135 2.28 16.02 29.48
C SER A 135 3.48 16.03 28.50
N PHE A 136 4.62 15.46 28.90
CA PHE A 136 5.78 15.26 28.05
C PHE A 136 5.47 14.36 26.85
N LEU A 137 4.87 13.19 27.08
CA LEU A 137 4.49 12.24 26.02
C LEU A 137 3.45 12.85 25.06
N GLU A 138 2.43 13.53 25.58
CA GLU A 138 1.38 14.12 24.74
C GLU A 138 1.89 15.27 23.84
N MET A 139 2.80 16.09 24.37
CA MET A 139 3.50 17.15 23.63
C MET A 139 4.42 16.57 22.54
N LYS A 140 5.18 15.51 22.85
CA LYS A 140 6.02 14.80 21.88
C LYS A 140 5.21 14.07 20.80
N LEU A 141 4.05 13.51 21.15
CA LEU A 141 3.10 12.95 20.17
C LEU A 141 2.53 14.02 19.23
N GLU A 142 2.15 15.20 19.75
CA GLU A 142 1.64 16.28 18.89
C GLU A 142 2.73 16.81 17.94
N TYR A 143 3.95 16.94 18.45
CA TYR A 143 5.11 17.24 17.62
C TYR A 143 5.28 16.19 16.51
N LEU A 144 5.28 14.89 16.83
CA LEU A 144 5.37 13.81 15.83
C LEU A 144 4.25 13.87 14.77
N VAL A 145 2.99 14.10 15.17
CA VAL A 145 1.85 14.27 14.25
C VAL A 145 2.08 15.41 13.25
N SER A 146 2.71 16.52 13.69
CA SER A 146 3.00 17.66 12.82
C SER A 146 3.96 17.37 11.65
N SER A 147 4.67 16.23 11.65
CA SER A 147 5.61 15.86 10.58
C SER A 147 4.94 15.76 9.22
N ARG A 148 3.73 15.18 9.17
CA ARG A 148 2.91 15.00 7.96
C ARG A 148 1.41 15.03 8.32
N PRO A 149 0.79 16.21 8.48
CA PRO A 149 -0.60 16.34 8.95
C PRO A 149 -1.68 15.68 8.08
N THR A 150 -1.37 15.30 6.82
CA THR A 150 -2.28 14.55 5.95
C THR A 150 -2.35 13.05 6.28
N ALA A 151 -1.40 12.50 7.05
CA ALA A 151 -1.30 11.09 7.37
C ALA A 151 -2.21 10.72 8.58
N VAL A 152 -3.52 10.67 8.36
CA VAL A 152 -4.52 10.50 9.45
C VAL A 152 -4.26 9.28 10.35
N ASN A 153 -3.71 8.17 9.83
CA ASN A 153 -3.38 7.00 10.66
C ASN A 153 -2.36 7.32 11.79
N LEU A 154 -1.49 8.33 11.60
CA LEU A 154 -0.60 8.85 12.64
C LEU A 154 -1.38 9.62 13.71
N SER A 155 -2.34 10.45 13.31
CA SER A 155 -3.25 11.18 14.21
C SER A 155 -4.15 10.22 15.02
N ASP A 156 -4.64 9.15 14.38
CA ASP A 156 -5.43 8.10 15.03
C ASP A 156 -4.60 7.29 16.03
N ALA A 157 -3.36 6.94 15.66
CA ALA A 157 -2.43 6.27 16.55
C ALA A 157 -2.09 7.15 17.77
N ALA A 158 -1.75 8.43 17.55
CA ALA A 158 -1.53 9.38 18.64
C ALA A 158 -2.78 9.52 19.54
N THR A 159 -3.98 9.53 18.97
CA THR A 159 -5.25 9.59 19.71
C THR A 159 -5.53 8.32 20.52
N LYS A 160 -5.09 7.14 20.05
CA LYS A 160 -5.13 5.89 20.83
C LYS A 160 -4.11 5.92 21.96
N LEU A 161 -2.87 6.30 21.68
CA LEU A 161 -1.78 6.39 22.66
C LEU A 161 -2.09 7.40 23.78
N ARG A 162 -2.66 8.58 23.48
CA ARG A 162 -3.14 9.56 24.48
C ARG A 162 -4.10 8.96 25.51
N LYS A 163 -5.01 8.10 25.09
CA LYS A 163 -5.95 7.41 26.01
C LYS A 163 -5.23 6.43 26.93
N ILE A 164 -4.14 5.81 26.48
CA ILE A 164 -3.30 4.92 27.28
C ILE A 164 -2.45 5.74 28.27
N ILE A 165 -1.82 6.83 27.80
CA ILE A 165 -1.04 7.77 28.61
C ILE A 165 -1.89 8.34 29.76
N SER A 166 -3.06 8.91 29.44
CA SER A 166 -3.98 9.49 30.42
C SER A 166 -4.46 8.46 31.45
N LYS A 167 -4.80 7.24 31.01
CA LYS A 167 -5.15 6.14 31.92
C LYS A 167 -3.98 5.73 32.82
N ALA A 168 -2.76 5.61 32.25
CA ALA A 168 -1.57 5.26 33.01
C ALA A 168 -1.25 6.33 34.06
N ALA A 169 -1.32 7.62 33.71
CA ALA A 169 -1.11 8.73 34.63
C ALA A 169 -2.02 8.66 35.86
N THR A 170 -3.32 8.39 35.68
CA THR A 170 -4.29 8.28 36.79
C THR A 170 -4.11 7.04 37.69
N THR A 171 -3.26 6.07 37.30
CA THR A 171 -3.06 4.80 38.05
C THR A 171 -1.60 4.52 38.42
N ALA A 172 -0.64 5.26 37.87
CA ALA A 172 0.78 5.13 38.16
C ALA A 172 1.16 5.81 39.47
N THR A 173 2.02 5.13 40.26
CA THR A 173 2.61 5.69 41.48
C THR A 173 3.95 6.39 41.25
N VAL A 174 4.58 6.19 40.08
CA VAL A 174 5.85 6.81 39.67
C VAL A 174 5.83 7.12 38.16
N PRO A 175 6.53 8.18 37.70
CA PRO A 175 6.54 8.59 36.29
C PRO A 175 6.97 7.49 35.32
N GLY A 176 7.94 6.66 35.72
CA GLY A 176 8.45 5.54 34.92
C GLY A 176 7.37 4.55 34.48
N ASN A 177 6.30 4.37 35.27
CA ASN A 177 5.20 3.48 34.90
C ASN A 177 4.34 4.07 33.76
N VAL A 178 4.30 5.40 33.60
CA VAL A 178 3.62 6.07 32.48
C VAL A 178 4.43 5.90 31.19
N PHE A 179 5.76 6.01 31.27
CA PHE A 179 6.66 5.71 30.14
C PHE A 179 6.61 4.21 29.76
N GLN A 180 6.62 3.30 30.73
CA GLN A 180 6.53 1.86 30.50
C GLN A 180 5.22 1.48 29.78
N ALA A 181 4.08 1.98 30.25
CA ALA A 181 2.78 1.76 29.61
C ALA A 181 2.69 2.37 28.19
N TYR A 182 3.49 3.40 27.89
CA TYR A 182 3.63 3.96 26.54
C TYR A 182 4.52 3.09 25.64
N ILE A 183 5.66 2.61 26.14
CA ILE A 183 6.57 1.68 25.43
C ILE A 183 5.80 0.42 25.04
N GLU A 184 5.13 -0.23 25.99
CA GLU A 184 4.32 -1.44 25.77
C GLU A 184 3.25 -1.21 24.70
N ALA A 185 2.60 -0.04 24.69
CA ALA A 185 1.59 0.29 23.68
C ALA A 185 2.18 0.52 22.28
N ALA A 186 3.39 1.08 22.19
CA ALA A 186 4.11 1.25 20.92
C ALA A 186 4.66 -0.08 20.38
N GLU A 187 5.12 -0.96 21.27
CA GLU A 187 5.54 -2.34 20.95
C GLU A 187 4.34 -3.17 20.46
N VAL A 188 3.20 -3.16 21.16
CA VAL A 188 1.97 -3.83 20.71
C VAL A 188 1.48 -3.30 19.35
N MET A 189 1.61 -2.00 19.06
CA MET A 189 1.30 -1.45 17.73
C MET A 189 2.16 -2.04 16.60
N LEU A 190 3.42 -2.40 16.87
CA LEU A 190 4.30 -3.07 15.92
C LEU A 190 3.84 -4.52 15.69
N GLU A 191 3.54 -5.25 16.77
CA GLU A 191 3.10 -6.65 16.71
C GLU A 191 1.73 -6.82 16.05
N ASP A 192 0.74 -5.99 16.41
CA ASP A 192 -0.62 -6.02 15.85
C ASP A 192 -0.63 -5.76 14.34
N ASP A 193 0.22 -4.85 13.82
CA ASP A 193 0.30 -4.59 12.38
C ASP A 193 0.95 -5.77 11.64
N VAL A 194 2.03 -6.37 12.16
CA VAL A 194 2.63 -7.58 11.57
C VAL A 194 1.64 -8.74 11.56
N ALA A 195 0.88 -8.94 12.65
CA ALA A 195 -0.16 -9.95 12.74
C ALA A 195 -1.29 -9.69 11.73
N SER A 196 -1.75 -8.44 11.62
CA SER A 196 -2.81 -8.01 10.70
C SER A 196 -2.40 -8.21 9.23
N ASN A 197 -1.17 -7.81 8.87
CA ASN A 197 -0.62 -8.02 7.52
C ASN A 197 -0.53 -9.51 7.15
N LYS A 198 -0.08 -10.36 8.08
CA LYS A 198 -0.03 -11.83 7.87
C LYS A 198 -1.44 -12.43 7.71
N ALA A 199 -2.42 -11.96 8.48
CA ALA A 199 -3.82 -12.36 8.33
C ALA A 199 -4.44 -11.93 6.98
N ILE A 200 -4.26 -10.65 6.59
CA ILE A 200 -4.66 -10.11 5.28
C ILE A 200 -4.08 -10.97 4.14
N GLY A 201 -2.78 -11.30 4.23
CA GLY A 201 -2.09 -12.14 3.25
C GLY A 201 -2.73 -13.51 3.09
N SER A 202 -2.91 -14.23 4.21
CA SER A 202 -3.48 -15.57 4.23
C SER A 202 -4.94 -15.61 3.75
N TYR A 203 -5.78 -14.70 4.24
CA TYR A 203 -7.19 -14.64 3.83
C TYR A 203 -7.34 -14.23 2.36
N GLY A 204 -6.53 -13.27 1.87
CA GLY A 204 -6.52 -12.88 0.47
C GLY A 204 -6.05 -13.99 -0.46
N ALA A 205 -5.00 -14.74 -0.09
CA ALA A 205 -4.49 -15.84 -0.89
C ALA A 205 -5.48 -17.01 -0.98
N SER A 206 -6.09 -17.39 0.15
CA SER A 206 -7.16 -18.39 0.21
C SER A 206 -8.39 -17.97 -0.62
N PHE A 207 -8.85 -16.73 -0.46
CA PHE A 207 -9.99 -16.20 -1.20
C PHE A 207 -9.73 -16.18 -2.71
N LEU A 208 -8.57 -15.67 -3.15
CA LEU A 208 -8.21 -15.61 -4.58
C LEU A 208 -8.13 -17.01 -5.22
N GLN A 209 -7.57 -18.00 -4.52
CA GLN A 209 -7.58 -19.40 -4.98
C GLN A 209 -9.01 -19.96 -5.09
N HIS A 210 -9.89 -19.64 -4.14
CA HIS A 210 -11.30 -20.04 -4.20
C HIS A 210 -12.12 -19.38 -5.32
N GLN A 211 -11.67 -18.24 -5.86
CA GLN A 211 -12.19 -17.66 -7.12
C GLN A 211 -11.54 -18.33 -8.35
N GLN A 212 -10.24 -18.58 -8.31
CA GLN A 212 -9.43 -19.09 -9.44
C GLN A 212 -9.43 -20.63 -9.55
N LYS A 213 -10.50 -21.33 -9.15
CA LYS A 213 -10.60 -22.80 -9.03
C LYS A 213 -10.16 -23.62 -10.26
N ASN A 214 -10.23 -23.04 -11.46
CA ASN A 214 -9.86 -23.71 -12.72
C ASN A 214 -8.37 -23.53 -13.09
N SER A 215 -7.63 -22.69 -12.36
CA SER A 215 -6.26 -22.26 -12.67
C SER A 215 -5.28 -22.77 -11.61
N LYS A 216 -4.45 -23.77 -11.95
CA LYS A 216 -3.42 -24.31 -11.03
C LYS A 216 -2.41 -23.27 -10.54
N ARG A 217 -2.12 -22.28 -11.39
CA ARG A 217 -1.35 -21.07 -11.06
C ARG A 217 -2.00 -19.89 -11.79
N PHE A 218 -1.93 -18.69 -11.22
CA PHE A 218 -2.51 -17.49 -11.80
C PHE A 218 -1.65 -16.25 -11.57
N SER A 219 -1.86 -15.20 -12.37
CA SER A 219 -1.04 -13.99 -12.32
C SER A 219 -1.81 -12.83 -11.70
N VAL A 220 -1.13 -12.04 -10.87
CA VAL A 220 -1.72 -10.93 -10.11
C VAL A 220 -1.00 -9.64 -10.46
N LEU A 221 -1.76 -8.56 -10.68
CA LEU A 221 -1.23 -7.21 -10.93
C LEU A 221 -1.43 -6.34 -9.70
N THR A 222 -0.41 -5.55 -9.34
CA THR A 222 -0.45 -4.60 -8.22
C THR A 222 0.14 -3.23 -8.58
N HIS A 223 -0.09 -2.26 -7.69
CA HIS A 223 0.23 -0.85 -7.86
C HIS A 223 0.73 -0.22 -6.55
N CYS A 224 1.51 0.85 -6.67
CA CYS A 224 2.26 1.45 -5.56
C CYS A 224 3.20 0.44 -4.89
N ASN A 225 3.43 0.63 -3.59
CA ASN A 225 4.17 -0.26 -2.72
C ASN A 225 3.38 -0.44 -1.42
N THR A 226 3.12 -1.70 -1.11
CA THR A 226 2.16 -2.20 -0.11
C THR A 226 2.76 -3.38 0.68
N GLY A 227 4.09 -3.41 0.76
CA GLY A 227 4.88 -4.48 1.32
C GLY A 227 5.37 -4.22 2.74
N SER A 228 6.45 -4.92 3.08
CA SER A 228 7.21 -4.75 4.31
C SER A 228 7.84 -3.35 4.38
N LEU A 229 8.04 -2.69 3.22
CA LEU A 229 8.46 -1.29 3.11
C LEU A 229 7.32 -0.28 3.32
N ALA A 230 6.06 -0.70 3.44
CA ALA A 230 4.91 0.19 3.62
C ALA A 230 4.17 -0.01 4.97
N THR A 231 4.57 -1.00 5.75
CA THR A 231 3.93 -1.48 6.98
C THR A 231 5.01 -1.84 8.03
N ALA A 232 4.64 -2.33 9.21
CA ALA A 232 5.59 -2.91 10.16
C ALA A 232 6.37 -4.10 9.60
N GLY A 233 5.74 -4.86 8.71
CA GLY A 233 6.33 -6.03 8.08
C GLY A 233 5.31 -6.82 7.27
N TYR A 234 5.77 -7.62 6.31
CA TYR A 234 4.96 -8.49 5.43
C TYR A 234 4.03 -7.77 4.43
N GLY A 235 3.36 -6.68 4.83
CA GLY A 235 2.50 -5.85 3.97
C GLY A 235 1.11 -6.41 3.69
N THR A 236 0.28 -5.62 3.00
CA THR A 236 -1.13 -5.94 2.72
C THR A 236 -1.29 -6.65 1.36
N ALA A 237 -1.42 -5.90 0.27
CA ALA A 237 -1.59 -6.44 -1.08
C ALA A 237 -0.35 -7.21 -1.56
N LEU A 238 0.86 -6.75 -1.19
CA LEU A 238 2.08 -7.54 -1.42
C LEU A 238 2.21 -8.72 -0.45
N GLY A 239 1.59 -8.66 0.74
CA GLY A 239 1.44 -9.79 1.66
C GLY A 239 0.58 -10.91 1.08
N VAL A 240 -0.51 -10.58 0.38
CA VAL A 240 -1.31 -11.55 -0.38
C VAL A 240 -0.48 -12.18 -1.51
N ILE A 241 0.34 -11.41 -2.21
CA ILE A 241 1.26 -11.92 -3.23
C ILE A 241 2.35 -12.83 -2.61
N ARG A 242 2.86 -12.51 -1.42
CA ARG A 242 3.77 -13.36 -0.65
C ARG A 242 3.13 -14.70 -0.26
N ALA A 243 1.90 -14.69 0.25
CA ALA A 243 1.16 -15.90 0.59
C ALA A 243 0.91 -16.78 -0.66
N LEU A 244 0.41 -16.20 -1.76
CA LEU A 244 0.25 -16.90 -3.05
C LEU A 244 1.58 -17.47 -3.60
N HIS A 245 2.71 -16.84 -3.32
CA HIS A 245 4.03 -17.35 -3.68
C HIS A 245 4.45 -18.53 -2.79
N ALA A 246 4.30 -18.40 -1.47
CA ALA A 246 4.61 -19.46 -0.50
C ALA A 246 3.76 -20.72 -0.71
N GLU A 247 2.50 -20.55 -1.11
CA GLU A 247 1.58 -21.64 -1.48
C GLU A 247 1.82 -22.18 -2.90
N GLY A 248 2.77 -21.60 -3.66
CA GLY A 248 3.20 -22.09 -4.97
C GLY A 248 2.25 -21.82 -6.15
N VAL A 249 1.13 -21.11 -5.90
CA VAL A 249 0.07 -20.81 -6.89
C VAL A 249 0.28 -19.52 -7.68
N LEU A 250 1.17 -18.63 -7.24
CA LEU A 250 1.52 -17.42 -7.98
C LEU A 250 2.31 -17.76 -9.26
N GLU A 251 1.72 -17.53 -10.43
CA GLU A 251 2.44 -17.62 -11.70
C GLU A 251 3.35 -16.41 -11.91
N ARG A 252 2.78 -15.20 -11.82
CA ARG A 252 3.51 -13.93 -11.92
C ARG A 252 2.92 -12.86 -11.02
N ALA A 253 3.79 -12.13 -10.33
CA ALA A 253 3.46 -10.80 -9.80
C ALA A 253 3.84 -9.75 -10.86
N TYR A 254 2.85 -9.02 -11.38
CA TYR A 254 3.11 -7.81 -12.15
C TYR A 254 3.02 -6.60 -11.22
N CYS A 255 3.98 -5.68 -11.32
CA CYS A 255 3.93 -4.39 -10.62
C CYS A 255 4.04 -3.25 -11.62
N THR A 256 3.28 -2.19 -11.39
CA THR A 256 3.31 -0.95 -12.16
C THR A 256 4.33 0.02 -11.58
N GLU A 257 5.04 0.79 -12.42
CA GLU A 257 6.15 1.64 -11.96
C GLU A 257 5.76 2.67 -10.89
N THR A 258 4.50 3.13 -10.93
CA THR A 258 3.87 4.11 -10.05
C THR A 258 4.52 5.50 -10.15
N ARG A 259 4.35 6.19 -11.28
CA ARG A 259 4.70 7.61 -11.39
C ARG A 259 3.79 8.49 -10.49
N PRO A 260 4.27 9.67 -10.05
CA PRO A 260 5.58 10.26 -10.34
C PRO A 260 6.72 9.77 -9.43
N PHE A 261 6.41 9.20 -8.26
CA PHE A 261 7.40 8.94 -7.19
C PHE A 261 8.09 7.56 -7.29
N ASN A 262 7.65 6.73 -8.25
CA ASN A 262 8.24 5.46 -8.66
C ASN A 262 8.23 4.38 -7.56
N GLN A 263 7.15 4.30 -6.78
CA GLN A 263 7.01 3.34 -5.68
C GLN A 263 7.17 1.88 -6.14
N GLY A 264 6.43 1.47 -7.17
CA GLY A 264 6.44 0.08 -7.62
C GLY A 264 7.75 -0.33 -8.28
N SER A 265 8.34 0.57 -9.07
CA SER A 265 9.64 0.34 -9.72
C SER A 265 10.84 0.38 -8.77
N ARG A 266 10.80 1.18 -7.69
CA ARG A 266 11.91 1.31 -6.74
C ARG A 266 11.82 0.37 -5.54
N LEU A 267 10.62 0.09 -5.03
CA LEU A 267 10.42 -0.63 -3.77
C LEU A 267 9.73 -1.97 -3.96
N THR A 268 8.60 -2.02 -4.66
CA THR A 268 7.87 -3.30 -4.87
C THR A 268 8.69 -4.26 -5.71
N ALA A 269 9.32 -3.80 -6.79
CA ALA A 269 10.27 -4.59 -7.56
C ALA A 269 11.51 -5.01 -6.74
N PHE A 270 11.95 -4.20 -5.76
CA PHE A 270 13.06 -4.54 -4.88
C PHE A 270 12.69 -5.67 -3.90
N GLU A 271 11.55 -5.56 -3.21
CA GLU A 271 11.01 -6.62 -2.35
C GLU A 271 10.79 -7.93 -3.12
N LEU A 272 10.15 -7.86 -4.30
CA LEU A 272 9.89 -9.02 -5.15
C LEU A 272 11.20 -9.71 -5.59
N VAL A 273 12.24 -8.95 -5.94
CA VAL A 273 13.56 -9.50 -6.31
C VAL A 273 14.31 -10.07 -5.10
N HIS A 274 14.25 -9.39 -3.94
CA HIS A 274 14.89 -9.84 -2.70
C HIS A 274 14.37 -11.22 -2.27
N GLU A 275 13.05 -11.38 -2.28
CA GLU A 275 12.34 -12.62 -1.90
C GLU A 275 12.22 -13.62 -3.05
N LYS A 276 12.84 -13.33 -4.21
CA LYS A 276 12.88 -14.18 -5.42
C LYS A 276 11.49 -14.53 -5.98
N ILE A 277 10.49 -13.69 -5.70
CA ILE A 277 9.12 -13.83 -6.17
C ILE A 277 9.11 -13.62 -7.69
N PRO A 278 8.47 -14.51 -8.49
CA PRO A 278 8.60 -14.49 -9.94
C PRO A 278 7.81 -13.32 -10.56
N ALA A 279 8.49 -12.19 -10.76
CA ALA A 279 7.86 -10.89 -11.00
C ALA A 279 8.12 -10.28 -12.39
N THR A 280 7.41 -9.22 -12.73
CA THR A 280 7.68 -8.34 -13.88
C THR A 280 7.22 -6.91 -13.59
N LEU A 281 8.10 -5.94 -13.85
CA LEU A 281 7.80 -4.51 -13.80
C LEU A 281 7.22 -4.04 -15.14
N ILE A 282 6.17 -3.23 -15.10
CA ILE A 282 5.60 -2.55 -16.27
C ILE A 282 5.47 -1.04 -16.04
N ALA A 283 5.45 -0.25 -17.10
CA ALA A 283 5.02 1.15 -17.04
C ALA A 283 3.53 1.24 -16.70
N ASP A 284 3.09 2.32 -16.05
CA ASP A 284 1.68 2.47 -15.63
C ASP A 284 0.72 2.39 -16.83
N SER A 285 1.09 3.01 -17.95
CA SER A 285 0.34 3.01 -19.21
C SER A 285 0.28 1.64 -19.92
N ALA A 286 1.12 0.68 -19.54
CA ALA A 286 1.11 -0.67 -20.13
C ALA A 286 0.07 -1.60 -19.48
N ALA A 287 -0.55 -1.22 -18.36
CA ALA A 287 -1.47 -2.08 -17.61
C ALA A 287 -2.67 -2.55 -18.46
N ALA A 288 -3.30 -1.67 -19.22
CA ALA A 288 -4.41 -2.03 -20.11
C ALA A 288 -4.00 -3.01 -21.22
N ALA A 289 -2.79 -2.86 -21.78
CA ALA A 289 -2.26 -3.80 -22.77
C ALA A 289 -1.98 -5.19 -22.14
N LEU A 290 -1.40 -5.21 -20.94
CA LEU A 290 -1.13 -6.43 -20.19
C LEU A 290 -2.42 -7.21 -19.86
N MET A 291 -3.48 -6.50 -19.46
CA MET A 291 -4.81 -7.05 -19.24
C MET A 291 -5.44 -7.59 -20.54
N LYS A 292 -5.37 -6.81 -21.63
CA LYS A 292 -5.88 -7.21 -22.95
C LYS A 292 -5.20 -8.47 -23.50
N GLU A 293 -3.93 -8.72 -23.19
CA GLU A 293 -3.22 -9.95 -23.52
C GLU A 293 -3.59 -11.16 -22.63
N GLY A 294 -4.55 -11.01 -21.70
CA GLY A 294 -5.01 -12.09 -20.82
C GLY A 294 -3.97 -12.52 -19.77
N ARG A 295 -2.93 -11.71 -19.53
CA ARG A 295 -1.81 -12.05 -18.63
C ARG A 295 -2.10 -11.81 -17.14
N VAL A 296 -3.27 -11.29 -16.80
CA VAL A 296 -3.65 -10.88 -15.43
C VAL A 296 -4.98 -11.55 -15.08
N SER A 297 -5.01 -12.25 -13.95
CA SER A 297 -6.17 -13.01 -13.47
C SER A 297 -6.92 -12.30 -12.33
N ALA A 298 -6.23 -11.40 -11.62
CA ALA A 298 -6.79 -10.49 -10.62
C ALA A 298 -5.91 -9.25 -10.48
N VAL A 299 -6.49 -8.13 -10.07
CA VAL A 299 -5.75 -6.95 -9.58
C VAL A 299 -5.90 -6.87 -8.06
N ILE A 300 -4.82 -6.57 -7.35
CA ILE A 300 -4.87 -6.29 -5.91
C ILE A 300 -4.03 -5.07 -5.54
N VAL A 301 -4.62 -4.15 -4.79
CA VAL A 301 -4.01 -2.88 -4.36
C VAL A 301 -4.16 -2.67 -2.86
N GLY A 302 -3.38 -1.75 -2.29
CA GLY A 302 -3.59 -1.27 -0.93
C GLY A 302 -4.69 -0.21 -0.85
N ALA A 303 -4.84 0.37 0.34
CA ALA A 303 -5.56 1.62 0.55
C ALA A 303 -4.73 2.54 1.44
N ASP A 304 -4.82 3.85 1.19
CA ASP A 304 -4.45 4.87 2.16
C ASP A 304 -5.66 5.21 3.06
N ARG A 305 -6.90 5.13 2.53
CA ARG A 305 -8.15 5.17 3.31
C ARG A 305 -9.31 4.48 2.57
N VAL A 306 -10.24 3.88 3.29
CA VAL A 306 -11.54 3.38 2.79
C VAL A 306 -12.67 4.09 3.54
N ALA A 307 -13.61 4.71 2.84
CA ALA A 307 -14.79 5.34 3.44
C ALA A 307 -15.89 4.32 3.82
N ALA A 308 -16.90 4.72 4.59
CA ALA A 308 -17.96 3.83 5.07
C ALA A 308 -18.74 3.09 3.96
N ASN A 309 -18.84 3.67 2.75
CA ASN A 309 -19.47 3.04 1.59
C ASN A 309 -18.54 2.11 0.78
N GLY A 310 -17.27 1.97 1.17
CA GLY A 310 -16.25 1.19 0.46
C GLY A 310 -15.43 1.96 -0.58
N ASP A 311 -15.72 3.23 -0.85
CA ASP A 311 -14.89 4.06 -1.73
C ASP A 311 -13.47 4.13 -1.18
N THR A 312 -12.49 3.78 -2.01
CA THR A 312 -11.10 3.58 -1.57
C THR A 312 -10.18 4.65 -2.16
N ALA A 313 -9.59 5.47 -1.30
CA ALA A 313 -8.47 6.33 -1.65
C ALA A 313 -7.16 5.55 -1.57
N ASN A 314 -6.40 5.56 -2.67
CA ASN A 314 -5.09 4.93 -2.79
C ASN A 314 -4.22 5.75 -3.77
N LYS A 315 -2.97 5.33 -4.00
CA LYS A 315 -2.04 5.99 -4.91
C LYS A 315 -2.62 6.31 -6.29
N ILE A 316 -2.33 7.52 -6.79
CA ILE A 316 -2.72 7.99 -8.13
C ILE A 316 -2.35 6.97 -9.23
N GLY A 317 -3.34 6.58 -10.02
CA GLY A 317 -3.28 5.45 -10.95
C GLY A 317 -4.19 4.28 -10.56
N THR A 318 -4.64 4.19 -9.30
CA THR A 318 -5.48 3.09 -8.81
C THR A 318 -6.85 3.07 -9.47
N TYR A 319 -7.54 4.21 -9.53
CA TYR A 319 -8.84 4.35 -10.20
C TYR A 319 -8.73 4.02 -11.70
N SER A 320 -7.67 4.48 -12.37
CA SER A 320 -7.43 4.11 -13.76
C SER A 320 -7.22 2.60 -13.93
N LEU A 321 -6.55 1.95 -12.99
CA LEU A 321 -6.32 0.51 -12.99
C LEU A 321 -7.62 -0.27 -12.76
N ALA A 322 -8.52 0.24 -11.90
CA ALA A 322 -9.84 -0.33 -11.65
C ALA A 322 -10.76 -0.23 -12.88
N ILE A 323 -10.76 0.91 -13.60
CA ILE A 323 -11.47 1.05 -14.88
C ILE A 323 -10.97 0.03 -15.89
N CYS A 324 -9.65 -0.12 -16.06
CA CYS A 324 -9.08 -1.11 -16.99
C CYS A 324 -9.44 -2.54 -16.59
N ALA A 325 -9.38 -2.87 -15.29
CA ALA A 325 -9.75 -4.19 -14.79
C ALA A 325 -11.21 -4.53 -15.10
N MET A 326 -12.14 -3.61 -14.80
CA MET A 326 -13.57 -3.75 -15.09
C MET A 326 -13.84 -3.93 -16.59
N TYR A 327 -13.22 -3.11 -17.45
CA TYR A 327 -13.34 -3.22 -18.91
C TYR A 327 -12.84 -4.57 -19.47
N HIS A 328 -11.82 -5.16 -18.84
CA HIS A 328 -11.28 -6.48 -19.19
C HIS A 328 -11.91 -7.65 -18.40
N HIS A 329 -12.95 -7.39 -17.59
CA HIS A 329 -13.61 -8.36 -16.71
C HIS A 329 -12.67 -9.08 -15.73
N ILE A 330 -11.60 -8.41 -15.33
CA ILE A 330 -10.64 -8.87 -14.32
C ILE A 330 -11.11 -8.35 -12.96
N PRO A 331 -11.24 -9.21 -11.93
CA PRO A 331 -11.66 -8.76 -10.61
C PRO A 331 -10.58 -7.92 -9.93
N PHE A 332 -11.02 -6.84 -9.27
CA PHE A 332 -10.18 -5.84 -8.63
C PHE A 332 -10.41 -5.85 -7.12
N TYR A 333 -9.35 -5.98 -6.33
CA TYR A 333 -9.43 -6.13 -4.88
C TYR A 333 -8.60 -5.08 -4.13
N VAL A 334 -9.10 -4.68 -2.97
CA VAL A 334 -8.37 -3.84 -2.01
C VAL A 334 -7.94 -4.72 -0.83
N ALA A 335 -6.70 -4.58 -0.38
CA ALA A 335 -6.18 -5.23 0.81
C ALA A 335 -5.69 -4.16 1.81
N ALA A 336 -6.41 -4.02 2.91
CA ALA A 336 -6.20 -2.96 3.88
C ALA A 336 -6.63 -3.43 5.29
N PRO A 337 -5.91 -3.05 6.36
CA PRO A 337 -6.34 -3.34 7.72
C PRO A 337 -7.58 -2.52 8.10
N LEU A 338 -8.33 -2.94 9.13
CA LEU A 338 -9.45 -2.14 9.66
C LEU A 338 -9.00 -0.74 10.13
N THR A 339 -7.73 -0.56 10.47
CA THR A 339 -7.11 0.74 10.81
C THR A 339 -6.95 1.70 9.62
N SER A 340 -7.31 1.27 8.40
CA SER A 340 -7.44 2.11 7.20
C SER A 340 -8.90 2.34 6.78
N ILE A 341 -9.88 1.77 7.50
CA ILE A 341 -11.31 1.98 7.24
C ILE A 341 -11.81 3.12 8.14
N ASP A 342 -12.18 4.23 7.52
CA ASP A 342 -12.67 5.43 8.15
C ASP A 342 -14.20 5.49 8.06
N LEU A 343 -14.85 4.94 9.08
CA LEU A 343 -16.31 4.94 9.22
C LEU A 343 -16.89 6.33 9.57
N SER A 344 -16.07 7.37 9.70
CA SER A 344 -16.56 8.75 9.90
C SER A 344 -16.89 9.46 8.59
N LEU A 345 -16.31 9.01 7.47
CA LEU A 345 -16.59 9.54 6.14
C LEU A 345 -17.67 8.69 5.44
N SER A 346 -18.73 9.33 4.95
CA SER A 346 -19.83 8.59 4.31
C SER A 346 -19.47 8.08 2.91
N SER A 347 -18.57 8.78 2.21
CA SER A 347 -18.17 8.52 0.84
C SER A 347 -16.76 9.00 0.52
N GLY A 348 -16.22 8.56 -0.62
CA GLY A 348 -14.93 9.03 -1.11
C GLY A 348 -14.89 10.52 -1.49
N GLN A 349 -16.04 11.20 -1.61
CA GLN A 349 -16.12 12.63 -1.90
C GLN A 349 -15.62 13.52 -0.75
N GLU A 350 -15.61 12.98 0.48
CA GLU A 350 -15.12 13.68 1.68
C GLU A 350 -13.59 13.53 1.85
N ILE A 351 -12.93 12.69 1.04
CA ILE A 351 -11.49 12.46 1.13
C ILE A 351 -10.73 13.57 0.40
N ILE A 352 -10.11 14.47 1.17
CA ILE A 352 -9.24 15.53 0.64
C ILE A 352 -7.99 14.89 0.01
N ILE A 353 -7.80 15.11 -1.29
CA ILE A 353 -6.65 14.60 -2.05
C ILE A 353 -5.43 15.51 -1.85
N GLU A 354 -4.33 14.95 -1.37
CA GLU A 354 -3.04 15.63 -1.25
C GLU A 354 -2.46 15.92 -2.65
N GLU A 355 -2.43 17.17 -3.09
CA GLU A 355 -1.60 17.59 -4.24
C GLU A 355 -0.15 17.86 -3.81
N ARG A 356 0.79 17.43 -4.65
CA ARG A 356 2.23 17.44 -4.34
C ARG A 356 3.02 18.37 -5.26
N SER A 357 4.26 18.65 -4.86
CA SER A 357 5.19 19.47 -5.64
C SER A 357 5.27 19.00 -7.09
N ALA A 358 5.08 19.92 -8.03
CA ALA A 358 5.26 19.70 -9.46
C ALA A 358 6.63 19.07 -9.78
N LYS A 359 7.66 19.29 -8.94
CA LYS A 359 9.00 18.76 -9.11
C LYS A 359 9.02 17.23 -9.24
N GLU A 360 8.15 16.51 -8.52
CA GLU A 360 8.07 15.03 -8.58
C GLU A 360 7.80 14.54 -10.02
N LEU A 361 6.94 15.26 -10.76
CA LEU A 361 6.57 14.93 -12.13
C LEU A 361 7.58 15.54 -13.13
N LEU A 362 8.00 16.79 -12.93
CA LEU A 362 8.93 17.51 -13.81
C LEU A 362 10.33 16.87 -13.91
N HIS A 363 10.75 16.10 -12.90
CA HIS A 363 12.07 15.48 -12.82
C HIS A 363 12.00 13.96 -12.58
N THR A 364 13.10 13.26 -12.85
CA THR A 364 13.27 11.84 -12.49
C THR A 364 13.39 11.63 -10.98
N ARG A 365 13.31 10.36 -10.55
CA ARG A 365 13.52 9.91 -9.16
C ARG A 365 12.63 10.64 -8.14
N GLY A 366 11.37 10.90 -8.48
CA GLY A 366 10.42 11.58 -7.59
C GLY A 366 10.82 13.01 -7.22
N GLY A 367 11.43 13.76 -8.15
CA GLY A 367 11.84 15.15 -7.91
C GLY A 367 13.30 15.35 -7.50
N LEU A 368 14.09 14.28 -7.41
CA LEU A 368 15.48 14.32 -6.93
C LEU A 368 16.54 14.13 -8.01
N GLY A 369 16.17 13.71 -9.23
CA GLY A 369 17.09 13.57 -10.36
C GLY A 369 16.91 14.67 -11.42
N GLU A 370 17.40 14.40 -12.63
CA GLU A 370 17.37 15.33 -13.77
C GLU A 370 15.94 15.71 -14.21
N GLN A 371 15.80 16.92 -14.77
CA GLN A 371 14.57 17.43 -15.37
C GLN A 371 14.22 16.64 -16.66
N VAL A 372 12.93 16.32 -16.84
CA VAL A 372 12.41 15.56 -18.01
C VAL A 372 11.30 16.28 -18.76
N ALA A 373 10.57 17.19 -18.11
CA ALA A 373 9.52 18.00 -18.73
C ALA A 373 10.05 19.39 -19.12
N ALA A 374 9.43 20.05 -20.10
CA ALA A 374 9.84 21.37 -20.56
C ALA A 374 9.68 22.45 -19.47
N SER A 375 10.64 23.35 -19.34
CA SER A 375 10.58 24.46 -18.36
C SER A 375 9.38 25.37 -18.60
N GLY A 376 8.66 25.72 -17.54
CA GLY A 376 7.49 26.60 -17.59
C GLY A 376 6.14 25.90 -17.86
N ILE A 377 6.10 24.57 -18.00
CA ILE A 377 4.83 23.85 -18.09
C ILE A 377 4.12 23.78 -16.73
N SER A 378 2.80 24.05 -16.73
CA SER A 378 1.94 23.81 -15.56
C SER A 378 1.79 22.32 -15.27
N VAL A 379 1.68 21.95 -14.00
CA VAL A 379 1.54 20.55 -13.56
C VAL A 379 0.39 20.42 -12.58
N TRP A 380 -0.42 19.39 -12.79
CA TRP A 380 -1.35 18.85 -11.81
C TRP A 380 -0.73 17.57 -11.25
N ASN A 381 -0.60 17.44 -9.93
CA ASN A 381 0.06 16.29 -9.29
C ASN A 381 -0.71 15.83 -8.03
N PRO A 382 -1.93 15.28 -8.19
CA PRO A 382 -2.61 14.59 -7.10
C PRO A 382 -1.83 13.35 -6.71
N ALA A 383 -1.53 13.20 -5.43
CA ALA A 383 -0.81 12.03 -4.92
C ALA A 383 -1.70 10.79 -4.83
N PHE A 384 -3.02 10.94 -4.83
CA PHE A 384 -3.99 9.87 -4.63
C PHE A 384 -5.15 10.02 -5.60
N ASP A 385 -5.87 8.93 -5.87
CA ASP A 385 -7.19 8.96 -6.46
C ASP A 385 -8.17 8.12 -5.64
N VAL A 386 -9.47 8.30 -5.89
CA VAL A 386 -10.54 7.53 -5.27
C VAL A 386 -11.05 6.52 -6.29
N THR A 387 -10.99 5.24 -5.93
CA THR A 387 -11.68 4.16 -6.64
C THR A 387 -13.07 3.97 -6.04
N PRO A 388 -14.16 4.21 -6.80
CA PRO A 388 -15.51 4.02 -6.28
C PRO A 388 -15.80 2.56 -5.97
N ALA A 389 -16.62 2.30 -4.93
CA ALA A 389 -16.92 0.97 -4.43
C ALA A 389 -17.47 0.00 -5.50
N ASN A 390 -18.20 0.50 -6.51
CA ASN A 390 -18.76 -0.33 -7.58
C ASN A 390 -17.73 -0.89 -8.59
N LEU A 391 -16.45 -0.48 -8.51
CA LEU A 391 -15.34 -1.09 -9.24
C LEU A 391 -14.56 -2.12 -8.41
N ILE A 392 -14.90 -2.30 -7.13
CA ILE A 392 -14.18 -3.15 -6.17
C ILE A 392 -14.94 -4.46 -5.95
N ALA A 393 -14.31 -5.59 -6.29
CA ALA A 393 -14.91 -6.92 -6.16
C ALA A 393 -14.88 -7.47 -4.72
N GLY A 394 -14.06 -6.90 -3.84
CA GLY A 394 -13.97 -7.27 -2.43
C GLY A 394 -12.87 -6.49 -1.69
N ILE A 395 -13.04 -6.37 -0.37
CA ILE A 395 -12.05 -5.75 0.53
C ILE A 395 -11.55 -6.82 1.51
N ILE A 396 -10.24 -7.03 1.50
CA ILE A 396 -9.53 -8.05 2.27
C ILE A 396 -8.91 -7.36 3.50
N THR A 397 -9.30 -7.80 4.69
CA THR A 397 -8.86 -7.24 5.98
C THR A 397 -8.26 -8.33 6.87
N GLU A 398 -7.79 -7.97 8.08
CA GLU A 398 -7.36 -8.92 9.10
C GLU A 398 -8.54 -9.63 9.81
N LYS A 399 -9.78 -9.28 9.44
CA LYS A 399 -11.00 -10.07 9.70
C LYS A 399 -11.51 -10.67 8.38
N VAL A 400 -12.36 -11.69 8.50
CA VAL A 400 -12.84 -12.52 7.38
C VAL A 400 -13.28 -11.67 6.17
N SER A 401 -12.76 -12.02 4.99
CA SER A 401 -12.91 -11.25 3.75
C SER A 401 -14.34 -10.78 3.47
N LEU A 402 -14.54 -9.46 3.37
CA LEU A 402 -15.83 -8.86 3.09
C LEU A 402 -16.10 -8.86 1.58
N SER A 403 -17.01 -9.74 1.14
CA SER A 403 -17.60 -9.65 -0.20
C SER A 403 -18.61 -8.51 -0.25
N LEU A 404 -18.58 -7.67 -1.29
CA LEU A 404 -19.45 -6.48 -1.41
C LEU A 404 -20.97 -6.75 -1.55
N PHE A 405 -21.42 -8.00 -1.39
CA PHE A 405 -22.83 -8.32 -1.11
C PHE A 405 -23.28 -7.97 0.32
N TRP A 406 -22.37 -7.49 1.19
CA TRP A 406 -22.72 -7.05 2.54
C TRP A 406 -23.22 -5.60 2.61
N CYS A 407 -24.39 -5.34 2.04
CA CYS A 407 -25.23 -4.21 2.41
C CYS A 407 -26.26 -4.65 3.46
N VAL A 408 -25.77 -5.03 4.65
CA VAL A 408 -26.59 -5.50 5.77
C VAL A 408 -26.10 -4.87 7.07
N CYS A 409 -26.87 -3.90 7.56
CA CYS A 409 -26.89 -3.45 8.96
C CYS A 409 -25.54 -3.04 9.61
N ILE A 410 -24.93 -1.95 9.12
CA ILE A 410 -24.47 -0.88 10.04
C ILE A 410 -25.56 0.20 10.09
N GLU A 411 -26.77 -0.21 10.48
CA GLU A 411 -27.85 0.73 10.77
C GLU A 411 -27.77 1.09 12.25
N ILE A 412 -27.39 2.32 12.57
CA ILE A 412 -27.19 2.78 13.94
C ILE A 412 -28.55 3.04 14.60
N HIS A 413 -29.21 1.96 15.04
CA HIS A 413 -30.37 2.06 15.93
C HIS A 413 -29.91 2.41 17.35
N ILE A 414 -30.03 3.68 17.71
CA ILE A 414 -29.70 4.18 19.06
C ILE A 414 -30.85 3.82 20.02
N THR A 415 -30.74 2.68 20.71
CA THR A 415 -31.18 2.48 22.12
C THR A 415 -30.71 1.10 22.64
N PRO A 416 -30.63 0.86 23.97
CA PRO A 416 -29.63 -0.05 24.52
C PRO A 416 -30.07 -1.51 24.78
N VAL A 417 -29.05 -2.29 25.15
CA VAL A 417 -29.05 -3.61 25.84
C VAL A 417 -28.72 -4.83 24.97
N HIS A 418 -27.55 -5.40 25.29
CA HIS A 418 -26.98 -6.70 24.92
C HIS A 418 -26.46 -6.93 23.49
N MET A 419 -25.16 -7.28 23.44
CA MET A 419 -24.46 -7.81 22.29
C MET A 419 -24.87 -9.28 22.04
N ASN A 420 -24.81 -9.71 20.78
CA ASN A 420 -24.23 -11.00 20.41
C ASN A 420 -23.68 -10.91 18.98
N LEU A 421 -22.41 -11.30 18.80
CA LEU A 421 -21.72 -11.28 17.51
C LEU A 421 -21.82 -12.65 16.85
N PHE A 422 -22.56 -12.77 15.75
CA PHE A 422 -22.66 -14.02 14.97
C PHE A 422 -21.98 -13.88 13.62
N VAL A 423 -20.90 -14.64 13.43
CA VAL A 423 -20.21 -14.78 12.14
C VAL A 423 -20.81 -15.96 11.38
N PHE A 424 -21.46 -15.68 10.24
CA PHE A 424 -21.98 -16.72 9.35
C PHE A 424 -20.97 -17.04 8.24
N VAL A 425 -20.66 -18.33 8.07
CA VAL A 425 -19.77 -18.84 7.01
C VAL A 425 -20.61 -19.63 5.99
N PRO A 426 -20.65 -19.23 4.71
CA PRO A 426 -21.39 -19.95 3.68
C PRO A 426 -20.57 -21.13 3.11
N TYR A 427 -21.12 -22.34 3.17
CA TYR A 427 -20.67 -23.48 2.35
C TYR A 427 -21.42 -23.54 1.01
N PRO A 428 -20.87 -24.18 -0.04
CA PRO A 428 -21.31 -23.98 -1.42
C PRO A 428 -22.57 -24.79 -1.78
N THR A 429 -23.29 -24.30 -2.79
CA THR A 429 -24.49 -24.92 -3.34
C THR A 429 -24.20 -26.05 -4.31
N SER A 430 -25.02 -27.10 -4.27
CA SER A 430 -25.23 -28.04 -5.37
C SER A 430 -26.73 -28.32 -5.49
N PHE A 431 -27.31 -28.04 -6.67
CA PHE A 431 -28.75 -28.15 -6.92
C PHE A 431 -29.03 -29.36 -7.81
N SER A 432 -29.90 -30.27 -7.35
CA SER A 432 -30.52 -31.29 -8.19
C SER A 432 -31.97 -31.51 -7.75
N ARG A 433 -32.92 -31.31 -8.68
CA ARG A 433 -34.35 -31.56 -8.44
C ARG A 433 -34.64 -33.06 -8.48
N CYS A 434 -35.56 -33.51 -7.62
CA CYS A 434 -36.58 -34.47 -8.01
C CYS A 434 -37.84 -34.27 -7.13
N GLU A 435 -38.90 -35.03 -7.41
CA GLU A 435 -40.28 -34.59 -7.14
C GLU A 435 -40.90 -35.11 -5.83
N SER A 436 -42.15 -34.70 -5.62
CA SER A 436 -42.97 -34.90 -4.42
C SER A 436 -43.22 -36.37 -4.06
N HIS A 437 -43.36 -36.66 -2.76
CA HIS A 437 -44.55 -37.29 -2.15
C HIS A 437 -44.46 -37.25 -0.60
N GLN A 438 -45.61 -37.15 0.07
CA GLN A 438 -45.84 -37.20 1.53
C GLN A 438 -47.25 -37.82 1.74
N PRO A 439 -47.63 -38.34 2.93
CA PRO A 439 -46.89 -38.32 4.20
C PRO A 439 -46.75 -39.68 4.89
N LYS A 440 -45.93 -39.74 5.95
CA LYS A 440 -46.23 -40.53 7.16
C LYS A 440 -45.44 -40.02 8.37
N VAL A 441 -46.16 -39.66 9.44
CA VAL A 441 -45.56 -39.13 10.67
C VAL A 441 -45.00 -40.28 11.52
N LYS A 442 -43.74 -40.14 11.95
CA LYS A 442 -43.23 -40.67 13.20
C LYS A 442 -42.49 -39.54 13.93
N THR A 443 -42.66 -39.48 15.24
CA THR A 443 -42.08 -38.47 16.13
C THR A 443 -40.75 -38.95 16.69
N GLU A 444 -39.70 -38.17 16.48
CA GLU A 444 -38.46 -38.18 17.27
C GLU A 444 -37.96 -36.73 17.38
N GLU A 445 -37.37 -36.36 18.52
CA GLU A 445 -37.13 -34.95 18.87
C GLU A 445 -35.83 -34.40 18.29
N LYS A 446 -35.93 -33.40 17.39
CA LYS A 446 -35.01 -32.25 17.30
C LYS A 446 -35.53 -31.17 16.34
N ASP A 447 -34.82 -30.03 16.36
CA ASP A 447 -34.91 -28.88 15.47
C ASP A 447 -36.27 -28.14 15.44
N LEU A 448 -36.39 -27.15 16.33
CA LEU A 448 -37.41 -26.11 16.25
C LEU A 448 -37.06 -25.11 15.14
N SER A 449 -37.95 -25.00 14.16
CA SER A 449 -37.80 -24.13 13.00
C SER A 449 -38.51 -22.79 13.19
N ILE A 450 -37.97 -21.74 12.56
CA ILE A 450 -38.78 -20.61 12.10
C ILE A 450 -38.52 -20.44 10.60
N LEU A 451 -39.55 -20.72 9.82
CA LEU A 451 -39.62 -20.48 8.38
C LEU A 451 -40.27 -19.12 8.16
N LEU A 452 -39.67 -18.26 7.33
CA LEU A 452 -40.41 -17.15 6.72
C LEU A 452 -40.09 -17.06 5.22
N VAL A 453 -41.10 -17.38 4.41
CA VAL A 453 -41.06 -17.21 2.96
C VAL A 453 -41.78 -15.91 2.62
N VAL A 454 -41.09 -14.97 1.99
CA VAL A 454 -41.71 -13.85 1.29
C VAL A 454 -41.36 -13.95 -0.18
N LEU A 455 -42.29 -14.52 -0.96
CA LEU A 455 -42.29 -14.36 -2.41
C LEU A 455 -42.77 -12.93 -2.72
N SER A 456 -42.05 -12.23 -3.58
CA SER A 456 -42.60 -11.10 -4.33
C SER A 456 -42.32 -11.29 -5.82
N ASN A 457 -43.24 -10.83 -6.67
CA ASN A 457 -43.18 -10.96 -8.12
C ASN A 457 -42.84 -9.61 -8.76
N LYS A 458 -42.22 -9.70 -9.95
CA LYS A 458 -41.80 -8.62 -10.86
C LYS A 458 -40.45 -7.98 -10.52
#